data_AF-A0A962ZZ86-F1
#
_entry.id   AF-A0A962ZZ86-F1
#
_cell.length_a   1.000
_cell.length_b   1.000
_cell.length_c   1.000
_cell.angle_alpha   90.00
_cell.angle_beta   90.00
_cell.angle_gamma   90.00
#
_symmetry.space_group_name_H-M   'P 1'
#
loop_
_entity.id
_entity.type
_entity.pdbx_description
1 polymer ?
#
loop_
_entity_poly.entity_id
_entity_poly.type
_entity_poly.pdbx_seq_one_letter_code
_entity_poly.pdbx_strand_id
1 'polypeptide(L)' 'MATSSYGRLIKEGLWSNNQALVALLGLCPLLAVTNTAVNGLGLGIATLVVLTLSNTTISIIRNWVRPEVR' A
#
# COMPACT_ATOMS: atom_id res chain seq x y z
N MET A 1 6.44 -18.15 36.83
CA MET A 1 6.83 -16.73 36.87
C MET A 1 6.69 -16.17 35.46
N ALA A 2 5.55 -15.51 35.21
CA ALA A 2 5.10 -15.07 33.90
C ALA A 2 5.82 -13.78 33.50
N THR A 3 6.91 -13.89 32.74
CA THR A 3 7.55 -12.74 32.09
C THR A 3 7.85 -13.02 30.63
N SER A 4 6.96 -13.75 29.94
CA SER A 4 6.99 -13.82 28.47
C SER A 4 5.96 -12.86 27.91
N SER A 5 6.38 -11.60 27.87
CA SER A 5 6.04 -10.62 26.84
C SER A 5 4.57 -10.62 26.37
N TYR A 6 3.65 -10.19 27.24
CA TYR A 6 2.27 -9.85 26.84
C TYR A 6 2.21 -8.94 25.60
N GLY A 7 3.19 -8.02 25.48
CA GLY A 7 3.30 -7.14 24.29
C GLY A 7 3.56 -7.88 22.98
N ARG A 8 4.22 -9.05 23.01
CA ARG A 8 4.41 -9.90 21.83
C ARG A 8 3.14 -10.64 21.45
N LEU A 9 2.39 -11.13 22.44
CA LEU A 9 1.07 -11.75 22.22
C LEU A 9 0.06 -10.76 21.65
N ILE A 10 0.05 -9.52 22.15
CA ILE A 10 -0.81 -8.45 21.63
C ILE A 10 -0.39 -8.08 20.20
N LYS A 11 0.91 -7.91 19.92
CA LYS A 11 1.40 -7.64 18.55
C LYS A 11 1.08 -8.77 17.57
N GLU A 12 1.33 -10.01 17.96
CA GLU A 12 1.05 -11.20 17.14
C GLU A 12 -0.46 -11.39 16.92
N GLY A 13 -1.30 -11.13 17.95
CA GLY A 13 -2.76 -11.23 17.85
C GLY A 13 -3.41 -10.11 17.02
N LEU A 14 -2.96 -8.86 17.20
CA LEU A 14 -3.59 -7.69 16.58
C LEU A 14 -3.09 -7.42 15.15
N TRP A 15 -1.82 -7.75 14.85
CA TRP A 15 -1.19 -7.43 13.56
C TRP A 15 -0.91 -8.66 12.70
N SER A 16 -0.38 -9.75 13.28
CA SER A 16 0.02 -10.93 12.50
C SER A 16 -1.10 -11.95 12.31
N ASN A 17 -2.02 -12.06 13.27
CA ASN A 17 -3.14 -13.02 13.23
C ASN A 17 -4.46 -12.38 12.79
N ASN A 18 -4.56 -11.05 12.77
CA ASN A 18 -5.80 -10.37 12.43
C ASN A 18 -5.64 -9.42 11.24
N GLN A 19 -5.66 -10.01 10.04
CA GLN A 19 -5.62 -9.30 8.76
C GLN A 19 -6.75 -8.27 8.61
N ALA A 20 -7.91 -8.50 9.24
CA ALA A 20 -9.04 -7.59 9.16
C ALA A 20 -8.76 -6.22 9.80
N LEU A 21 -7.93 -6.19 10.85
CA LEU A 21 -7.57 -4.94 11.54
C LEU A 21 -6.60 -4.09 10.70
N VAL A 22 -5.60 -4.73 10.07
CA VAL A 22 -4.67 -4.06 9.14
C VAL A 22 -5.41 -3.57 7.89
N ALA A 23 -6.36 -4.34 7.37
CA ALA A 23 -7.21 -3.92 6.27
C ALA A 23 -8.09 -2.71 6.64
N LEU A 24 -8.70 -2.69 7.84
CA LEU A 24 -9.47 -1.55 8.33
C LEU A 24 -8.62 -0.27 8.46
N LEU A 25 -7.38 -0.39 8.95
CA LEU A 25 -6.44 0.74 9.04
C LEU A 25 -6.03 1.27 7.66
N GLY A 26 -5.85 0.37 6.69
CA GLY A 26 -5.58 0.70 5.29
C GLY A 26 -6.80 1.22 4.50
N LEU A 27 -8.02 1.05 5.04
CA LEU A 27 -9.28 1.54 4.45
C LEU A 27 -9.59 3.00 4.80
N CYS A 28 -8.91 3.60 5.78
CA CYS A 28 -9.07 5.02 6.13
C CYS A 28 -9.04 5.98 4.91
N PRO A 29 -8.11 5.85 3.94
CA PRO A 29 -8.15 6.69 2.73
C PRO A 29 -9.37 6.40 1.83
N LEU A 30 -9.84 5.14 1.79
CA LEU A 30 -11.03 4.74 1.05
C LEU A 30 -12.31 5.30 1.68
N LEU A 31 -12.42 5.28 3.01
CA LEU A 31 -13.55 5.84 3.76
C LEU A 31 -13.54 7.38 3.77
N ALA A 32 -12.37 8.01 3.71
CA ALA A 32 -12.26 9.46 3.60
C ALA A 32 -12.72 9.96 2.23
N VAL A 33 -12.39 9.24 1.17
CA VAL A 33 -12.62 9.68 -0.22
C VAL A 33 -14.05 9.40 -0.74
N THR A 34 -14.85 8.61 -0.03
CA THR A 34 -16.26 8.33 -0.38
C THR A 34 -17.21 9.50 -0.11
N ASN A 35 -16.83 10.48 0.70
CA ASN A 35 -17.68 11.64 1.01
C ASN A 35 -17.92 12.55 -0.20
N THR A 36 -17.08 12.49 -1.24
CA THR A 36 -17.22 13.34 -2.41
C THR A 36 -16.61 12.68 -3.64
N ALA A 37 -17.46 12.47 -4.65
CA ALA A 37 -17.08 11.85 -5.93
C ALA A 37 -15.91 12.58 -6.63
N VAL A 38 -15.82 13.92 -6.51
CA VAL A 38 -14.73 14.68 -7.14
C VAL A 38 -13.35 14.43 -6.50
N ASN A 39 -13.29 14.19 -5.18
CA ASN A 39 -12.03 13.85 -4.49
C ASN A 39 -11.59 12.42 -4.85
N GLY A 40 -12.54 11.49 -4.98
CA GLY A 40 -12.28 10.11 -5.42
C GLY A 40 -11.77 10.02 -6.85
N LEU A 41 -12.41 10.76 -7.75
CA LEU A 41 -11.97 10.88 -9.14
C LEU A 41 -10.59 11.55 -9.23
N GLY A 42 -10.32 12.58 -8.43
CA GLY A 42 -9.01 13.23 -8.37
C GLY A 42 -7.89 12.27 -7.95
N LEU A 43 -8.10 11.48 -6.88
CA LEU A 43 -7.13 10.49 -6.41
C LEU A 43 -6.93 9.36 -7.44
N GLY A 44 -8.01 8.88 -8.07
CA GLY A 44 -7.96 7.87 -9.12
C GLY A 44 -7.18 8.32 -10.35
N ILE A 45 -7.41 9.55 -10.83
CA ILE A 45 -6.67 10.11 -11.95
C ILE A 45 -5.21 10.32 -11.57
N ALA A 46 -4.93 10.86 -10.38
CA ALA A 46 -3.57 11.06 -9.90
C ALA A 46 -2.77 9.74 -9.86
N THR A 47 -3.35 8.68 -9.29
CA THR A 47 -2.68 7.36 -9.23
C THR A 47 -2.48 6.74 -10.62
N LEU A 48 -3.45 6.87 -11.52
CA LEU A 48 -3.33 6.38 -12.90
C LEU A 48 -2.21 7.11 -13.66
N VAL A 49 -2.11 8.42 -13.49
CA VAL A 49 -1.03 9.24 -14.08
C VAL A 49 0.34 8.85 -13.50
N VAL A 50 0.45 8.69 -12.17
CA VAL A 50 1.72 8.28 -11.54
C VAL A 50 2.15 6.88 -11.97
N LEU A 51 1.22 5.93 -12.04
CA LEU A 51 1.51 4.57 -12.49
C LEU A 51 1.94 4.54 -13.95
N THR A 52 1.25 5.26 -14.84
CA THR A 52 1.65 5.34 -16.26
C THR A 52 3.03 5.98 -16.40
N LEU A 53 3.29 7.13 -15.77
CA LEU A 53 4.60 7.78 -15.76
C LEU A 53 5.71 6.87 -15.21
N SER A 54 5.45 6.14 -14.13
CA SER A 54 6.43 5.22 -13.54
C SER A 54 6.76 4.08 -14.50
N ASN A 55 5.73 3.45 -15.08
CA ASN A 55 5.93 2.37 -16.05
C ASN A 55 6.60 2.86 -17.34
N THR A 56 6.26 4.06 -17.81
CA THR A 56 6.91 4.69 -18.97
C THR A 56 8.38 4.99 -18.68
N THR A 57 8.68 5.55 -17.51
CA THR A 57 10.06 5.83 -17.07
C THR A 57 10.88 4.54 -16.96
N ILE A 58 10.32 3.50 -16.34
CA ILE A 58 10.94 2.17 -16.23
C ILE A 58 11.15 1.56 -17.63
N SER A 59 10.20 1.73 -18.55
CA SER A 59 10.31 1.25 -19.93
C SER A 59 11.46 1.93 -20.68
N ILE A 60 11.64 3.24 -20.51
CA ILE A 60 12.74 4.00 -21.11
C ILE A 60 14.09 3.56 -20.52
N ILE A 61 14.17 3.43 -19.19
CA ILE A 61 15.39 3.02 -18.49
C ILE A 61 15.75 1.56 -18.78
N ARG A 62 14.76 0.70 -19.01
CA ARG A 62 14.98 -0.72 -19.37
C ARG A 62 15.81 -0.89 -20.64
N ASN A 63 15.76 0.06 -21.58
CA ASN A 63 16.61 0.00 -22.77
C ASN A 63 18.08 0.37 -22.48
N TRP A 64 18.35 1.08 -21.39
CA TRP A 64 19.71 1.44 -20.94
C TRP A 64 20.30 0.40 -19.97
N VAL A 65 19.45 -0.26 -19.17
CA VAL A 65 19.87 -1.38 -18.30
C VAL A 65 20.07 -2.60 -19.18
N ARG A 66 21.34 -2.87 -19.51
CA ARG A 66 21.77 -4.00 -20.35
C ARG A 66 21.12 -5.31 -19.88
N PRO A 67 20.69 -6.19 -20.81
CA PRO A 67 19.99 -7.45 -20.52
C PRO A 67 20.85 -8.55 -19.86
N GLU A 68 21.98 -8.19 -19.25
CA GLU A 68 22.98 -9.11 -18.70
C GLU A 68 22.67 -9.53 -17.25
N VAL A 69 21.60 -9.01 -16.66
CA VAL A 69 21.09 -9.41 -15.34
C VAL A 69 19.65 -9.90 -15.50
N ARG A 70 19.47 -10.93 -16.33
CA ARG A 70 18.27 -11.78 -16.29
C ARG A 70 18.47 -12.91 -15.31
#